data_AF-A0A6N8XC24-F1
#
_entry.id   AF-A0A6N8XC24-F1
#
_cell.length_a   1.000
_cell.length_b   1.000
_cell.length_c   1.000
_cell.angle_alpha   90.00
_cell.angle_beta   90.00
_cell.angle_gamma   90.00
#
_symmetry.space_group_name_H-M   'P 1'
#
loop_
_entity.id
_entity.type
_entity.pdbx_description
1 polymer ?
#
loop_
_entity_poly.entity_id
_entity_poly.type
_entity_poly.pdbx_seq_one_letter_code
_entity_poly.pdbx_strand_id
1 'polypeptide(L)'
;MGLTAMPEAPTTHEVGDDLLEAIDYCYEQGWTDGLPVVPPEQSRVQAMLVMEGRPPETVIAHHPATGLELTLQAAAVNAVMAGCLPDYFPIIVAAFEAMDREPFNFHGSTVSTGG
;
A
#
# COMPACT_ATOMS: atom_id res chain seq x y z
N MET A 1 -22.52 -15.03 -4.48
CA MET A 1 -21.46 -15.68 -3.69
C MET A 1 -20.17 -15.46 -4.45
N GLY A 2 -19.67 -14.22 -4.39
CA GLY A 2 -18.51 -13.77 -5.17
C GLY A 2 -17.24 -14.27 -4.50
N LEU A 3 -16.32 -14.80 -5.31
CA LEU A 3 -15.00 -15.21 -4.88
C LEU A 3 -14.26 -13.95 -4.43
N THR A 4 -14.17 -13.68 -3.12
CA THR A 4 -13.18 -12.72 -2.61
C THR A 4 -11.82 -13.28 -3.02
N ALA A 5 -11.18 -12.64 -4.01
CA ALA A 5 -9.81 -12.97 -4.36
C ALA A 5 -8.99 -12.76 -3.09
N MET A 6 -8.42 -13.84 -2.55
CA MET A 6 -7.47 -13.70 -1.46
C MET A 6 -6.36 -12.77 -1.95
N PRO A 7 -5.89 -11.80 -1.14
CA PRO A 7 -4.78 -10.96 -1.53
C PRO A 7 -3.61 -11.88 -1.93
N GLU A 8 -3.11 -11.68 -3.15
CA GLU A 8 -1.95 -12.43 -3.64
C GLU A 8 -0.80 -12.23 -2.64
N ALA A 9 -0.08 -13.32 -2.33
CA ALA A 9 1.03 -13.23 -1.40
C ALA A 9 2.07 -12.22 -1.91
N PRO A 10 2.72 -11.44 -1.03
CA PRO A 10 3.72 -10.48 -1.45
C PRO A 10 4.85 -11.19 -2.23
N THR A 11 5.04 -10.80 -3.48
CA THR A 11 6.11 -11.31 -4.33
C THR A 11 7.35 -10.44 -4.18
N THR A 12 8.51 -11.06 -4.00
CA THR A 12 9.80 -10.37 -3.99
C THR A 12 10.41 -10.42 -5.39
N HIS A 13 10.92 -9.28 -5.85
CA HIS A 13 11.57 -9.13 -7.14
C HIS A 13 13.03 -8.73 -6.91
N GLU A 14 13.95 -9.50 -7.50
CA GLU A 14 15.38 -9.19 -7.47
C GLU A 14 15.74 -8.25 -8.61
N VAL A 15 16.50 -7.20 -8.32
CA VAL A 15 16.97 -6.19 -9.27
C VAL A 15 18.47 -6.00 -9.05
N GLY A 16 19.20 -5.43 -10.03
CA GLY A 16 20.62 -5.11 -9.86
C GLY A 16 20.90 -4.24 -8.63
N ASP A 17 22.14 -4.27 -8.13
CA ASP A 17 22.61 -3.41 -7.02
C ASP A 17 22.86 -1.96 -7.48
N ASP A 18 21.87 -1.38 -8.16
CA ASP A 18 21.83 -0.02 -8.63
C ASP A 18 20.46 0.60 -8.32
N LEU A 19 20.48 1.74 -7.63
CA LEU A 19 19.25 2.40 -7.20
C LEU A 19 18.42 2.90 -8.39
N LEU A 20 19.06 3.39 -9.46
CA LEU A 20 18.32 3.90 -10.62
C LEU A 20 17.67 2.74 -11.38
N GLU A 21 18.35 1.61 -11.51
CA GLU A 21 17.77 0.38 -12.08
C GLU A 21 16.54 -0.10 -11.28
N ALA A 22 16.60 -0.07 -9.94
CA ALA A 22 15.46 -0.42 -9.09
C ALA A 22 14.28 0.56 -9.23
N ILE A 23 14.57 1.85 -9.42
CA ILE A 23 13.54 2.88 -9.69
C ILE A 23 12.91 2.64 -11.07
N ASP A 24 13.73 2.41 -12.09
CA ASP A 24 13.28 2.13 -13.46
C ASP A 24 12.45 0.84 -13.50
N TYR A 25 12.85 -0.20 -12.75
CA TYR A 25 12.08 -1.43 -12.60
C TYR A 25 10.67 -1.17 -12.04
N CYS A 26 10.54 -0.35 -10.99
CA CYS A 26 9.23 0.01 -10.43
C CYS A 26 8.34 0.72 -11.46
N TYR A 27 8.94 1.56 -12.32
CA TYR A 27 8.25 2.23 -13.42
C TYR A 27 7.80 1.23 -14.49
N GLU A 28 8.67 0.32 -14.91
CA GLU A 28 8.37 -0.71 -15.91
C GLU A 28 7.27 -1.68 -15.47
N GLN A 29 7.18 -1.98 -14.17
CA GLN A 29 6.08 -2.79 -13.61
C GLN A 29 4.76 -2.02 -13.50
N GLY A 30 4.74 -0.71 -13.75
CA GLY A 30 3.55 0.13 -13.63
C GLY A 30 3.12 0.40 -12.19
N TRP A 31 4.04 0.32 -11.22
CA TRP A 31 3.75 0.57 -9.80
C TRP A 31 3.70 2.05 -9.44
N THR A 32 4.11 2.93 -10.36
CA THR A 32 4.20 4.38 -10.13
C THR A 32 3.09 5.12 -10.87
N ASP A 33 2.88 6.38 -10.49
CA ASP A 33 1.96 7.31 -11.14
C ASP A 33 2.59 8.05 -12.34
N GLY A 34 3.77 7.61 -12.79
CA GLY A 34 4.57 8.26 -13.81
C GLY A 34 5.78 9.02 -13.25
N LEU A 35 5.87 9.20 -11.93
CA LEU A 35 7.04 9.76 -11.25
C LEU A 35 7.94 8.65 -10.66
N PRO A 36 9.21 8.96 -10.37
CA PRO A 36 10.08 8.07 -9.60
C PRO A 36 9.54 7.82 -8.19
N VAL A 37 9.66 6.59 -7.71
CA VAL A 37 9.31 6.18 -6.35
C VAL A 37 10.54 5.73 -5.58
N VAL A 38 10.46 5.64 -4.25
CA VAL A 38 11.47 4.91 -3.47
C VAL A 38 11.20 3.41 -3.62
N PRO A 39 12.15 2.59 -4.11
CA PRO A 39 11.89 1.16 -4.27
C PRO A 39 11.48 0.51 -2.93
N PRO A 40 10.41 -0.31 -2.90
CA PRO A 40 9.89 -0.93 -1.68
C PRO A 40 10.75 -2.12 -1.23
N GLU A 41 12.03 -1.87 -0.98
CA GLU A 41 12.99 -2.83 -0.47
C GLU A 41 12.49 -3.44 0.85
N GLN A 42 12.73 -4.75 1.04
CA GLN A 42 12.18 -5.50 2.17
C GLN A 42 12.50 -4.87 3.53
N SER A 43 13.72 -4.36 3.73
CA SER A 43 14.08 -3.76 5.02
C SER A 43 13.30 -2.48 5.33
N ARG A 44 12.95 -1.69 4.31
CA ARG A 44 12.14 -0.47 4.43
C ARG A 44 10.68 -0.81 4.74
N VAL A 45 10.14 -1.83 4.06
CA VAL A 45 8.78 -2.32 4.32
C VAL A 45 8.70 -2.90 5.74
N GLN A 46 9.71 -3.67 6.16
CA GLN A 46 9.78 -4.20 7.52
C GLN A 46 9.85 -3.08 8.57
N ALA A 47 10.59 -2.00 8.31
CA ALA A 47 10.65 -0.85 9.21
C ALA A 47 9.28 -0.19 9.41
N MET A 48 8.45 -0.11 8.37
CA MET A 48 7.06 0.35 8.49
C MET A 48 6.24 -0.59 9.39
N LEU A 49 6.29 -1.89 9.11
CA LEU A 49 5.49 -2.89 9.84
C LEU A 49 5.83 -2.96 11.34
N VAL A 50 7.11 -2.76 11.69
CA VAL A 50 7.56 -2.69 13.10
C VAL A 50 6.88 -1.56 13.86
N MET A 51 6.54 -0.45 13.20
CA MET A 51 5.86 0.68 13.85
C MET A 51 4.41 0.38 14.23
N GLU A 52 3.79 -0.61 13.59
CA GLU A 52 2.40 -0.98 13.85
C GLU A 52 2.26 -2.22 14.73
N GLY A 53 3.13 -3.22 14.58
CA GLY A 53 3.22 -4.39 15.46
C GLY A 53 2.10 -5.44 15.31
N ARG A 54 1.04 -5.17 14.53
CA ARG A 54 0.05 -6.18 14.10
C ARG A 54 0.59 -7.04 12.94
N PRO A 55 0.02 -8.24 12.71
CA PRO A 55 0.45 -9.10 11.59
C PRO A 55 0.28 -8.42 10.22
N PRO A 56 1.22 -8.59 9.26
CA PRO A 56 1.18 -7.92 7.95
C PRO A 56 -0.08 -8.18 7.12
N GLU A 57 -0.72 -9.34 7.32
CA GLU A 57 -1.98 -9.75 6.70
C GLU A 57 -3.23 -9.08 7.28
N THR A 58 -3.08 -8.28 8.34
CA THR A 58 -4.20 -7.55 8.95
C THR A 58 -4.80 -6.58 7.94
N VAL A 59 -6.08 -6.74 7.64
CA VAL A 59 -6.85 -5.81 6.80
C VAL A 59 -7.24 -4.59 7.63
N ILE A 60 -6.94 -3.40 7.10
CA ILE A 60 -7.17 -2.10 7.76
C ILE A 60 -8.24 -1.24 7.06
N ALA A 61 -8.59 -1.57 5.82
CA ALA A 61 -9.68 -0.92 5.09
C ALA A 61 -10.21 -1.79 3.95
N HIS A 62 -11.47 -1.57 3.57
CA HIS A 62 -12.15 -2.24 2.47
C HIS A 62 -12.67 -1.20 1.48
N HIS A 63 -12.40 -1.39 0.19
CA HIS A 63 -12.97 -0.53 -0.84
C HIS A 63 -14.33 -1.08 -1.29
N PRO A 64 -15.47 -0.42 -0.97
CA PRO A 64 -16.80 -1.02 -1.16
C PRO A 64 -17.16 -1.28 -2.63
N ALA A 65 -16.70 -0.44 -3.56
CA ALA A 65 -17.04 -0.59 -4.98
C ALA A 65 -16.20 -1.64 -5.73
N THR A 66 -14.92 -1.79 -5.39
CA THR A 66 -14.01 -2.75 -6.06
C THR A 66 -13.92 -4.08 -5.32
N GLY A 67 -14.31 -4.13 -4.04
CA GLY A 67 -14.16 -5.30 -3.19
C GLY A 67 -12.72 -5.59 -2.76
N LEU A 68 -11.80 -4.63 -2.97
CA LEU A 68 -10.40 -4.77 -2.58
C LEU A 68 -10.22 -4.56 -1.07
N GLU A 69 -9.34 -5.35 -0.50
CA GLU A 69 -8.90 -5.25 0.89
C GLU A 69 -7.50 -4.62 0.96
N LEU A 70 -7.32 -3.65 1.85
CA LEU A 70 -6.02 -3.05 2.14
C LEU A 70 -5.42 -3.73 3.37
N THR A 71 -4.36 -4.51 3.18
CA THR A 71 -3.58 -5.09 4.29
C THR A 71 -2.51 -4.13 4.79
N LEU A 72 -1.99 -4.35 6.00
CA LEU A 72 -0.82 -3.63 6.52
C LEU A 72 0.40 -3.77 5.60
N GLN A 73 0.64 -4.98 5.06
CA GLN A 73 1.69 -5.23 4.08
C GLN A 73 1.54 -4.32 2.85
N ALA A 74 0.34 -4.27 2.25
CA ALA A 74 0.08 -3.47 1.07
C ALA A 74 0.21 -1.97 1.37
N ALA A 75 -0.29 -1.52 2.53
CA ALA A 75 -0.13 -0.13 2.97
C ALA A 75 1.34 0.24 3.18
N ALA A 76 2.14 -0.65 3.80
CA ALA A 76 3.57 -0.44 4.04
C ALA A 76 4.36 -0.33 2.73
N VAL A 77 4.11 -1.21 1.76
CA VAL A 77 4.73 -1.16 0.42
C VAL A 77 4.45 0.18 -0.26
N ASN A 78 3.18 0.59 -0.30
CA ASN A 78 2.78 1.88 -0.89
C ASN A 78 3.36 3.08 -0.13
N ALA A 79 3.41 3.03 1.20
CA ALA A 79 4.00 4.07 2.01
C ALA A 79 5.51 4.23 1.75
N VAL A 80 6.24 3.12 1.58
CA VAL A 80 7.65 3.18 1.18
C VAL A 80 7.77 3.82 -0.20
N MET A 81 7.00 3.35 -1.19
CA MET A 81 7.04 3.93 -2.55
C MET A 81 6.77 5.44 -2.56
N ALA A 82 5.85 5.91 -1.73
CA ALA A 82 5.54 7.32 -1.55
C ALA A 82 6.63 8.12 -0.78
N GLY A 83 7.70 7.48 -0.31
CA GLY A 83 8.77 8.13 0.46
C GLY A 83 8.39 8.47 1.90
N CYS A 84 7.39 7.78 2.48
CA CYS A 84 6.98 7.98 3.86
C CYS A 84 8.10 7.59 4.84
N LEU A 85 8.17 8.27 5.98
CA LEU A 85 9.03 7.86 7.09
C LEU A 85 8.30 6.82 7.97
N PRO A 86 9.00 5.80 8.50
CA PRO A 86 8.39 4.81 9.38
C PRO A 86 7.60 5.38 10.55
N ASP A 87 8.13 6.43 11.21
CA ASP A 87 7.48 7.09 12.34
C ASP A 87 6.09 7.66 12.03
N TYR A 88 5.77 7.88 10.74
CA TYR A 88 4.47 8.37 10.29
C TYR A 88 3.53 7.26 9.81
N PHE A 89 4.02 6.03 9.67
CA PHE A 89 3.20 4.91 9.18
C PHE A 89 1.93 4.65 10.01
N PRO A 90 1.95 4.71 11.36
CA PRO A 90 0.72 4.54 12.15
C PRO A 90 -0.36 5.58 11.84
N ILE A 91 0.03 6.77 11.37
CA ILE A 91 -0.93 7.80 10.94
C ILE A 91 -1.65 7.39 9.65
N ILE A 92 -0.92 6.79 8.69
CA ILE A 92 -1.51 6.25 7.46
C ILE A 92 -2.50 5.14 7.81
N VAL A 93 -2.12 4.22 8.70
CA VAL A 93 -2.98 3.13 9.17
C VAL A 93 -4.26 3.68 9.80
N ALA A 94 -4.13 4.60 10.77
CA ALA A 94 -5.28 5.22 11.42
C ALA A 94 -6.18 5.98 10.44
N ALA A 95 -5.62 6.62 9.42
CA ALA A 95 -6.39 7.29 8.39
C ALA A 95 -7.26 6.30 7.59
N PHE A 96 -6.68 5.20 7.12
CA PHE A 96 -7.44 4.18 6.39
C PHE A 96 -8.51 3.51 7.25
N GLU A 97 -8.22 3.19 8.51
CA GLU A 97 -9.22 2.64 9.44
C GLU A 97 -10.35 3.63 9.75
N ALA A 98 -10.05 4.93 9.75
CA ALA A 98 -11.08 5.96 9.90
C ALA A 98 -11.95 6.05 8.64
N MET A 99 -11.35 5.92 7.45
CA MET A 99 -12.06 5.91 6.17
C MET A 99 -12.93 4.67 5.98
N ASP A 100 -12.58 3.53 6.58
CA ASP A 100 -13.37 2.28 6.51
C ASP A 100 -14.67 2.30 7.34
N ARG A 101 -14.92 3.38 8.11
CA ARG A 101 -16.13 3.51 8.93
C ARG A 101 -17.29 4.03 8.08
N GLU A 102 -18.48 3.47 8.28
CA GLU A 102 -19.72 3.79 7.54
C GLU A 102 -20.02 5.30 7.34
N PRO A 103 -19.76 6.21 8.30
CA PRO A 103 -20.01 7.64 8.06
C PRO A 103 -19.13 8.25 6.97
N PHE A 104 -18.02 7.61 6.59
CA PHE A 104 -17.10 8.10 5.58
C PHE A 104 -17.50 7.61 4.19
N ASN A 105 -17.70 8.54 3.26
CA ASN A 105 -17.96 8.21 1.86
C ASN A 105 -16.63 7.85 1.16
N PHE A 106 -16.14 6.62 1.39
CA PHE A 106 -14.88 6.12 0.83
C PHE A 106 -14.88 6.25 -0.70
N HIS A 107 -15.92 5.69 -1.33
CA HIS A 107 -16.04 5.65 -2.78
C HIS A 107 -16.03 7.05 -3.42
N GLY A 108 -16.88 7.97 -2.94
CA GLY A 108 -16.95 9.32 -3.51
C GLY A 108 -15.69 10.17 -3.30
N SER A 109 -14.86 9.83 -2.32
CA SER A 109 -13.64 10.57 -2.00
C SER A 109 -12.41 10.09 -2.79
N THR A 110 -12.44 8.87 -3.35
CA THR A 110 -11.30 8.26 -4.06
C THR A 110 -11.39 8.34 -5.59
N VAL A 111 -12.45 8.95 -6.11
CA VAL A 111 -12.65 9.18 -7.55
C VAL A 111 -12.46 10.66 -7.88
N SER A 112 -11.81 10.96 -9.02
CA SER A 112 -11.58 12.35 -9.44
C SER A 112 -12.86 13.08 -9.86
N THR A 113 -13.96 12.35 -10.09
CA THR A 113 -15.25 12.87 -10.59
C THR A 113 -16.42 12.71 -9.63
N GLY A 114 -16.21 12.13 -8.44
CA GLY A 114 -17.23 12.00 -7.38
C GLY A 114 -18.36 10.99 -7.61
N GLY A 115 -18.23 10.06 -8.57
CA GLY A 115 -19.26 9.07 -8.93
C GLY A 115 -19.04 7.69 -8.35
#